data_AF-A0A9J6C2K9-F1
#
_entry.id   AF-A0A9J6C2K9-F1
#
_cell.length_a   1.000
_cell.length_b   1.000
_cell.length_c   1.000
_cell.angle_alpha   90.00
_cell.angle_beta   90.00
_cell.angle_gamma   90.00
#
_symmetry.space_group_name_H-M   'P 1'
#
loop_
_entity.id
_entity.type
_entity.pdbx_description
1 polymer ?
#
loop_
_entity_poly.entity_id
_entity_poly.type
_entity_poly.pdbx_seq_one_letter_code
_entity_poly.pdbx_strand_id
1 'polypeptide(L)'
;MDSVKEAYVNIQVQTNMAQEATTRFIRQASDESRNMAMRVIHDPTLNELKGQAENIWQTIIEILNRMGETIKAPNLIMEQLQIIFRDEIARNNTYFVLLGLGTGIVSGCMIGIWLARKTISNPIMKSVACVCFSSTDNVTLCKTNLPHLKSNSDVLVRVRAASINRLDVEIANGYGKTLRRILQNYHTGNPELPLVVGRACSGVVENVGKDSKSGLEIGDEVWLAANFYETGLASQLVVAHESRIGRKPYLIGFEGAASLCYDGCVAIGALKEAKLSENTTLGKKVLIHDACSPVGCVLLQLIKKWGGHVVATCHQRSSPVVHALGADEIICFANDSFEPNFYEKNIEQSTFLNELLSRQDKYDIVFFTTKLNYSTKFINRFLSPRGIVVHAIEKPLPSDSYGIFMRMFYRFYVNVKSIGSKITGSSPNWADEPHLCHNNLDTLAGYINDEILNTVVDQVYNPHEAERAVAHVASDKRIGSTIITFR
;
A
#
# COMPACT_ATOMS: atom_id res chain seq x y z
N MET A 1 83.84 11.05 -13.50
CA MET A 1 82.78 10.28 -14.20
C MET A 1 82.32 9.08 -13.37
N ASP A 2 83.17 8.55 -12.48
CA ASP A 2 82.84 7.40 -11.63
C ASP A 2 81.93 7.72 -10.42
N SER A 3 82.04 8.91 -9.82
CA SER A 3 81.17 9.32 -8.70
C SER A 3 79.68 9.46 -9.06
N VAL A 4 79.37 9.79 -10.31
CA VAL A 4 77.99 9.93 -10.81
C VAL A 4 77.37 8.56 -11.11
N LYS A 5 78.17 7.60 -11.56
CA LYS A 5 77.72 6.21 -11.78
C LYS A 5 77.47 5.49 -10.45
N GLU A 6 78.32 5.71 -9.45
CA GLU A 6 78.13 5.16 -8.09
C GLU A 6 76.87 5.71 -7.42
N ALA A 7 76.62 7.02 -7.56
CA ALA A 7 75.38 7.64 -7.09
C ALA A 7 74.15 7.05 -7.79
N TYR A 8 74.21 6.83 -9.11
CA TYR A 8 73.10 6.26 -9.87
C TYR A 8 72.78 4.81 -9.46
N VAL A 9 73.81 3.99 -9.23
CA VAL A 9 73.63 2.60 -8.76
C VAL A 9 73.07 2.56 -7.33
N ASN A 10 73.56 3.41 -6.42
CA ASN A 10 73.01 3.50 -5.06
C ASN A 10 71.55 3.98 -5.05
N ILE A 11 71.19 4.93 -5.90
CA ILE A 11 69.81 5.41 -6.07
C ILE A 11 68.92 4.30 -6.65
N GLN A 12 69.43 3.51 -7.59
CA GLN A 12 68.68 2.40 -8.18
C GLN A 12 68.45 1.24 -7.20
N VAL A 13 69.44 0.96 -6.33
CA VAL A 13 69.31 -0.03 -5.25
C VAL A 13 68.33 0.46 -4.18
N GLN A 14 68.39 1.73 -3.76
CA GLN A 14 67.45 2.28 -2.78
C GLN A 14 66.01 2.36 -3.32
N THR A 15 65.82 2.69 -4.61
CA THR A 15 64.49 2.73 -5.24
C THR A 15 63.89 1.34 -5.42
N ASN A 16 64.68 0.33 -5.78
CA ASN A 16 64.22 -1.06 -5.82
C ASN A 16 63.87 -1.58 -4.41
N MET A 17 64.68 -1.26 -3.39
CA MET A 17 64.36 -1.63 -2.01
C MET A 17 63.10 -0.92 -1.48
N ALA A 18 62.86 0.34 -1.84
CA ALA A 18 61.66 1.08 -1.44
C ALA A 18 60.40 0.59 -2.19
N GLN A 19 60.51 0.26 -3.48
CA GLN A 19 59.42 -0.37 -4.23
C GLN A 19 59.10 -1.76 -3.68
N GLU A 20 60.10 -2.57 -3.36
CA GLU A 20 59.87 -3.86 -2.72
C GLU A 20 59.27 -3.70 -1.32
N ALA A 21 59.72 -2.75 -0.50
CA ALA A 21 59.16 -2.48 0.82
C ALA A 21 57.70 -2.04 0.73
N THR A 22 57.36 -1.17 -0.22
CA THR A 22 56.00 -0.69 -0.43
C THR A 22 55.10 -1.79 -0.98
N THR A 23 55.60 -2.59 -1.92
CA THR A 23 54.86 -3.74 -2.47
C THR A 23 54.64 -4.81 -1.41
N ARG A 24 55.62 -5.04 -0.52
CA ARG A 24 55.48 -5.93 0.64
C ARG A 24 54.48 -5.38 1.64
N PHE A 25 54.48 -4.08 1.93
CA PHE A 25 53.51 -3.45 2.83
C PHE A 25 52.08 -3.54 2.28
N ILE A 26 51.87 -3.24 0.99
CA ILE A 26 50.56 -3.36 0.34
C ILE A 26 50.09 -4.82 0.29
N ARG A 27 50.98 -5.76 -0.01
CA ARG A 27 50.66 -7.20 0.03
C ARG A 27 50.34 -7.65 1.44
N GLN A 28 51.11 -7.23 2.45
CA GLN A 28 50.87 -7.56 3.84
C GLN A 28 49.53 -6.99 4.32
N ALA A 29 49.23 -5.72 4.04
CA ALA A 29 47.95 -5.11 4.38
C ALA A 29 46.78 -5.80 3.66
N SER A 30 46.96 -6.17 2.38
CA SER A 30 45.97 -6.91 1.58
C SER A 30 45.74 -8.33 2.13
N ASP A 31 46.82 -9.04 2.49
CA ASP A 31 46.76 -10.39 3.04
C ASP A 31 46.21 -10.40 4.46
N GLU A 32 46.52 -9.41 5.30
CA GLU A 32 45.91 -9.21 6.61
C GLU A 32 44.41 -8.91 6.46
N SER A 33 44.03 -8.03 5.53
CA SER A 33 42.62 -7.72 5.23
C SER A 33 41.86 -8.95 4.73
N ARG A 34 42.47 -9.74 3.83
CA ARG A 34 41.90 -10.97 3.29
C ARG A 34 41.78 -12.05 4.36
N ASN A 35 42.80 -12.25 5.18
CA ASN A 35 42.77 -13.22 6.27
C ASN A 35 41.76 -12.83 7.34
N MET A 36 41.59 -11.54 7.61
CA MET A 36 40.59 -11.01 8.53
C MET A 36 39.17 -11.18 7.97
N ALA A 37 38.95 -10.87 6.69
CA ALA A 37 37.67 -11.13 6.01
C ALA A 37 37.31 -12.63 6.00
N MET A 38 38.30 -13.51 5.78
CA MET A 38 38.09 -14.96 5.86
C MET A 38 37.75 -15.43 7.28
N ARG A 39 38.32 -14.81 8.32
CA ARG A 39 37.95 -15.10 9.72
C ARG A 39 36.54 -14.60 10.06
N VAL A 40 36.15 -13.41 9.60
CA VAL A 40 34.80 -12.85 9.76
C VAL A 40 33.72 -13.71 9.09
N ILE A 41 34.06 -14.38 7.98
CA ILE A 41 33.13 -15.32 7.31
C ILE A 41 32.91 -16.60 8.12
N HIS A 42 33.85 -16.99 8.99
CA HIS A 42 33.85 -18.29 9.67
C HIS A 42 33.54 -18.25 11.18
N ASP A 43 33.47 -17.08 11.83
CA ASP A 43 33.32 -16.97 13.28
C ASP A 43 31.92 -16.45 13.72
N PRO A 44 31.17 -17.11 14.64
CA PRO A 44 29.78 -16.76 14.93
C PRO A 44 29.58 -15.74 16.07
N THR A 45 30.62 -15.24 16.73
CA THR A 45 30.46 -14.43 17.96
C THR A 45 30.50 -12.91 17.73
N LEU A 46 29.33 -12.27 17.87
CA LEU A 46 29.06 -10.83 17.66
C LEU A 46 29.76 -9.85 18.62
N ASN A 47 30.27 -10.29 19.78
CA ASN A 47 30.81 -9.39 20.80
C ASN A 47 32.29 -9.00 20.58
N GLU A 48 33.12 -9.89 20.02
CA GLU A 48 34.49 -9.53 19.61
C GLU A 48 34.51 -8.60 18.39
N LEU A 49 33.50 -8.72 17.51
CA LEU A 49 33.30 -7.85 16.35
C LEU A 49 33.12 -6.37 16.73
N LYS A 50 32.45 -6.09 17.85
CA LYS A 50 32.23 -4.71 18.30
C LYS A 50 33.51 -4.07 18.83
N GLY A 51 34.28 -4.80 19.64
CA GLY A 51 35.57 -4.33 20.16
C GLY A 51 36.63 -4.16 19.08
N GLN A 52 36.66 -5.04 18.08
CA GLN A 52 37.57 -4.89 16.94
C GLN A 52 37.16 -3.76 15.99
N ALA A 53 35.86 -3.56 15.75
CA ALA A 53 35.37 -2.43 14.97
C ALA A 53 35.64 -1.08 15.67
N GLU A 54 35.53 -1.03 16.99
CA GLU A 54 35.89 0.16 17.79
C GLU A 54 37.39 0.45 17.70
N ASN A 55 38.25 -0.56 17.79
CA ASN A 55 39.69 -0.38 17.59
C ASN A 55 40.04 0.11 16.18
N ILE A 56 39.42 -0.47 15.14
CA ILE A 56 39.59 -0.04 13.75
C ILE A 56 39.12 1.41 13.57
N TRP A 57 38.00 1.77 14.18
CA TRP A 57 37.46 3.13 14.15
C TRP A 57 38.42 4.13 14.79
N GLN A 58 39.05 3.77 15.92
CA GLN A 58 40.07 4.60 16.56
C GLN A 58 41.33 4.73 15.70
N THR A 59 41.81 3.65 15.07
CA THR A 59 42.97 3.71 14.16
C THR A 59 42.66 4.57 12.93
N ILE A 60 41.44 4.51 12.39
CA ILE A 60 40.99 5.37 11.28
C ILE A 60 40.92 6.83 11.71
N ILE A 61 40.39 7.13 12.91
CA ILE A 61 40.39 8.49 13.47
C ILE A 61 41.82 9.01 13.66
N GLU A 62 42.74 8.17 14.13
CA GLU A 62 44.14 8.54 14.35
C GLU A 62 44.87 8.80 13.02
N ILE A 63 44.60 8.01 11.98
CA ILE A 63 45.09 8.24 10.62
C ILE A 63 44.48 9.52 10.03
N LEU A 64 43.18 9.78 10.22
CA LEU A 64 42.52 11.01 9.76
C LEU A 64 43.06 12.25 10.49
N ASN A 65 43.37 12.15 11.78
CA ASN A 65 43.97 13.23 12.55
C ASN A 65 45.42 13.49 12.11
N ARG A 66 46.22 12.45 11.86
CA ARG A 66 47.56 12.59 11.26
C ARG A 66 47.48 13.21 9.87
N MET A 67 46.53 12.79 9.02
CA MET A 67 46.29 13.44 7.73
C MET A 67 45.84 14.89 7.89
N GLY A 68 45.00 15.21 8.88
CA GLY A 68 44.57 16.56 9.22
C GLY A 68 45.72 17.49 9.63
N GLU A 69 46.73 16.98 10.34
CA GLU A 69 47.97 17.70 10.62
C GLU A 69 48.88 17.83 9.38
N THR A 70 48.91 16.81 8.53
CA THR A 70 49.67 16.83 7.26
C THR A 70 49.06 17.82 6.25
N ILE A 71 47.74 18.00 6.25
CA ILE A 71 47.00 18.97 5.43
C ILE A 71 47.30 20.42 5.83
N LYS A 72 47.72 20.68 7.08
CA LYS A 72 48.16 22.01 7.53
C LYS A 72 49.55 22.41 6.98
N ALA A 73 50.29 21.47 6.38
CA ALA A 73 51.60 21.71 5.75
C ALA A 73 51.60 21.21 4.29
N PRO A 74 51.06 21.98 3.33
CA PRO A 74 50.85 21.55 1.94
C PRO A 74 52.14 21.18 1.16
N ASN A 75 53.31 21.56 1.69
CA ASN A 75 54.60 21.27 1.06
C ASN A 75 55.04 19.81 1.26
N LEU A 76 54.67 19.18 2.38
CA LEU A 76 55.08 17.82 2.74
C LEU A 76 54.29 16.76 1.96
N ILE A 77 53.01 17.03 1.70
CA ILE A 77 52.16 16.21 0.82
C ILE A 77 52.67 16.27 -0.62
N MET A 78 53.16 17.44 -1.05
CA MET A 78 53.69 17.61 -2.39
C MET A 78 55.00 16.84 -2.58
N GLU A 79 55.93 16.90 -1.63
CA GLU A 79 57.17 16.10 -1.67
C GLU A 79 56.87 14.60 -1.75
N GLN A 80 55.94 14.09 -0.95
CA GLN A 80 55.60 12.66 -0.98
C GLN A 80 54.92 12.24 -2.30
N LEU A 81 54.04 13.08 -2.85
CA LEU A 81 53.41 12.80 -4.16
C LEU A 81 54.40 12.92 -5.33
N GLN A 82 55.35 13.87 -5.28
CA GLN A 82 56.41 14.01 -6.28
C GLN A 82 57.40 12.84 -6.24
N ILE A 83 57.69 12.29 -5.06
CA ILE A 83 58.52 11.09 -4.90
C ILE A 83 57.82 9.86 -5.47
N ILE A 84 56.52 9.68 -5.21
CA ILE A 84 55.73 8.54 -5.70
C ILE A 84 55.56 8.59 -7.23
N PHE A 85 55.42 9.78 -7.82
CA PHE A 85 55.16 9.96 -9.26
C PHE A 85 56.34 10.57 -10.05
N ARG A 86 57.58 10.54 -9.50
CA ARG A 86 58.82 11.00 -10.15
C ARG A 86 58.69 12.35 -10.90
N ASP A 87 58.18 13.38 -10.23
CA ASP A 87 58.05 14.75 -10.78
C ASP A 87 57.18 14.91 -12.05
N GLU A 88 56.41 13.90 -12.46
CA GLU A 88 55.51 14.02 -13.64
C GLU A 88 54.22 14.81 -13.37
N ILE A 89 53.94 15.17 -12.12
CA ILE A 89 52.71 15.85 -11.73
C ILE A 89 53.00 17.32 -11.41
N ALA A 90 52.61 18.21 -12.33
CA ALA A 90 52.61 19.65 -12.07
C ALA A 90 51.66 20.00 -10.91
N ARG A 91 51.97 21.07 -10.16
CA ARG A 91 51.23 21.53 -8.96
C ARG A 91 49.71 21.71 -9.16
N ASN A 92 49.26 21.97 -10.39
CA ASN A 92 47.85 22.08 -10.74
C ASN A 92 47.13 20.72 -10.93
N ASN A 93 47.88 19.64 -11.18
CA ASN A 93 47.35 18.30 -11.44
C ASN A 93 47.23 17.43 -10.18
N THR A 94 47.91 17.81 -9.09
CA THR A 94 47.86 17.12 -7.79
C THR A 94 46.43 17.06 -7.22
N TYR A 95 45.64 18.11 -7.45
CA TYR A 95 44.23 18.14 -7.05
C TYR A 95 43.40 17.06 -7.75
N PHE A 96 43.62 16.85 -9.06
CA PHE A 96 42.92 15.82 -9.83
C PHE A 96 43.28 14.40 -9.39
N VAL A 97 44.54 14.17 -9.00
CA VAL A 97 45.00 12.86 -8.49
C VAL A 97 44.40 12.54 -7.13
N LEU A 98 44.39 13.51 -6.20
CA LEU A 98 43.73 13.34 -4.90
C LEU A 98 42.22 13.14 -5.03
N LEU A 99 41.59 13.85 -5.96
CA LEU A 99 40.16 13.70 -6.24
C LEU A 99 39.85 12.34 -6.90
N GLY A 100 40.72 11.84 -7.78
CA GLY A 100 40.66 10.49 -8.34
C GLY A 100 40.82 9.38 -7.30
N LEU A 101 41.80 9.50 -6.40
CA LEU A 101 41.99 8.54 -5.30
C LEU A 101 40.82 8.55 -4.32
N GLY A 102 40.33 9.74 -3.94
CA GLY A 102 39.18 9.88 -3.05
C GLY A 102 37.91 9.28 -3.66
N THR A 103 37.62 9.61 -4.92
CA THR A 103 36.46 9.04 -5.62
C THR A 103 36.58 7.53 -5.86
N GLY A 104 37.79 7.03 -6.14
CA GLY A 104 38.07 5.59 -6.27
C GLY A 104 37.87 4.82 -4.97
N ILE A 105 38.35 5.34 -3.84
CA ILE A 105 38.16 4.72 -2.52
C ILE A 105 36.68 4.74 -2.12
N VAL A 106 36.00 5.87 -2.30
CA VAL A 106 34.57 5.98 -1.96
C VAL A 106 33.72 5.04 -2.84
N SER A 107 33.95 5.02 -4.15
CA SER A 107 33.22 4.12 -5.06
C SER A 107 33.53 2.66 -4.79
N GLY A 108 34.80 2.30 -4.56
CA GLY A 108 35.22 0.96 -4.19
C GLY A 108 34.61 0.48 -2.87
N CYS A 109 34.58 1.34 -1.84
CA CYS A 109 33.90 1.06 -0.57
C CYS A 109 32.39 0.92 -0.74
N MET A 110 31.75 1.79 -1.53
CA MET A 110 30.31 1.69 -1.82
C MET A 110 29.97 0.37 -2.55
N ILE A 111 30.76 -0.01 -3.54
CA ILE A 111 30.60 -1.29 -4.27
C ILE A 111 30.88 -2.47 -3.33
N GLY A 112 31.90 -2.39 -2.49
CA GLY A 112 32.21 -3.41 -1.49
C GLY A 112 31.09 -3.61 -0.48
N ILE A 113 30.52 -2.52 0.07
CA ILE A 113 29.34 -2.56 0.95
C ILE A 113 28.12 -3.12 0.20
N TRP A 114 27.94 -2.74 -1.07
CA TRP A 114 26.84 -3.23 -1.89
C TRP A 114 26.95 -4.73 -2.18
N LEU A 115 28.15 -5.25 -2.47
CA LEU A 115 28.42 -6.68 -2.67
C LEU A 115 28.38 -7.49 -1.37
N ALA A 116 28.80 -6.89 -0.24
CA ALA A 116 28.79 -7.52 1.08
C ALA A 116 27.40 -7.53 1.73
N ARG A 117 26.40 -6.84 1.16
CA ARG A 117 25.00 -6.96 1.62
C ARG A 117 24.54 -8.39 1.42
N LYS A 118 24.49 -9.14 2.51
CA LYS A 118 23.82 -10.44 2.57
C LYS A 118 22.38 -10.24 2.09
N THR A 119 22.00 -10.87 0.99
CA THR A 119 20.60 -10.99 0.58
C THR A 119 19.91 -11.85 1.62
N ILE A 120 19.35 -11.21 2.66
CA ILE A 120 18.45 -11.89 3.58
C ILE A 120 17.26 -12.31 2.71
N SER A 121 17.07 -13.61 2.52
CA SER A 121 15.88 -14.14 1.86
C SER A 121 14.69 -13.76 2.74
N ASN A 122 13.88 -12.80 2.30
CA ASN A 122 12.66 -12.47 3.02
C ASN A 122 11.78 -13.72 3.05
N PRO A 123 11.22 -14.08 4.23
CA PRO A 123 10.23 -15.13 4.29
C PRO A 123 9.08 -14.78 3.34
N ILE A 124 8.53 -15.78 2.67
CA ILE A 124 7.47 -15.62 1.67
C ILE A 124 6.15 -16.15 2.21
N MET A 125 5.04 -15.55 1.77
CA MET A 125 3.68 -15.98 2.05
C MET A 125 2.86 -16.08 0.76
N LYS A 126 1.73 -16.79 0.82
CA LYS A 126 0.76 -16.82 -0.27
C LYS A 126 -0.17 -15.61 -0.19
N SER A 127 -0.39 -14.96 -1.33
CA SER A 127 -1.24 -13.79 -1.45
C SER A 127 -1.95 -13.78 -2.79
N VAL A 128 -3.16 -13.25 -2.83
CA VAL A 128 -3.85 -12.96 -4.09
C VAL A 128 -3.41 -11.59 -4.55
N ALA A 129 -2.76 -11.54 -5.71
CA ALA A 129 -2.10 -10.33 -6.19
C ALA A 129 -2.26 -10.15 -7.70
N CYS A 130 -2.31 -8.89 -8.11
CA CYS A 130 -2.21 -8.48 -9.50
C CYS A 130 -0.75 -8.48 -9.93
N VAL A 131 -0.44 -9.18 -11.03
CA VAL A 131 0.91 -9.29 -11.61
C VAL A 131 1.13 -8.27 -12.74
N CYS A 132 0.05 -7.79 -13.38
CA CYS A 132 0.11 -6.81 -14.45
C CYS A 132 -1.17 -5.96 -14.49
N PHE A 133 -1.03 -4.65 -14.74
CA PHE A 133 -2.15 -3.70 -14.79
C PHE A 133 -2.96 -3.72 -16.10
N SER A 134 -2.83 -4.76 -16.94
CA SER A 134 -3.42 -4.79 -18.29
C SER A 134 -4.78 -5.46 -18.36
N SER A 135 -5.05 -6.43 -17.49
CA SER A 135 -6.34 -7.14 -17.45
C SER A 135 -6.59 -7.76 -16.07
N THR A 136 -7.86 -8.03 -15.79
CA THR A 136 -8.33 -8.73 -14.57
C THR A 136 -7.83 -10.16 -14.46
N ASP A 137 -7.48 -10.79 -15.58
CA ASP A 137 -6.93 -12.15 -15.63
C ASP A 137 -5.54 -12.24 -14.97
N ASN A 138 -4.92 -11.10 -14.65
CA ASN A 138 -3.61 -11.06 -14.00
C ASN A 138 -3.69 -11.10 -12.46
N VAL A 139 -4.89 -11.24 -11.89
CA VAL A 139 -5.08 -11.43 -10.44
C VAL A 139 -5.06 -12.91 -10.12
N THR A 140 -3.96 -13.36 -9.53
CA THR A 140 -3.69 -14.79 -9.29
C THR A 140 -3.07 -15.02 -7.91
N LEU A 141 -2.96 -16.29 -7.52
CA LEU A 141 -2.23 -16.66 -6.32
C LEU A 141 -0.71 -16.53 -6.55
N CYS A 142 -0.09 -15.63 -5.80
CA CYS A 142 1.33 -15.33 -5.87
C CYS A 142 2.04 -15.61 -4.53
N LYS A 143 3.37 -15.75 -4.60
CA LYS A 143 4.25 -15.72 -3.43
C LYS A 143 4.74 -14.28 -3.24
N THR A 144 4.42 -13.65 -2.12
CA THR A 144 4.86 -12.30 -1.77
C THR A 144 5.70 -12.32 -0.51
N ASN A 145 6.45 -11.25 -0.25
CA ASN A 145 7.21 -11.13 0.99
C ASN A 145 6.27 -11.08 2.20
N LEU A 146 6.70 -11.67 3.32
CA LEU A 146 6.04 -11.55 4.62
C LEU A 146 6.00 -10.07 5.02
N PRO A 147 4.87 -9.56 5.53
CA PRO A 147 4.83 -8.21 6.05
C PRO A 147 5.64 -8.13 7.35
N HIS A 148 6.30 -7.00 7.57
CA HIS A 148 6.99 -6.67 8.81
C HIS A 148 6.26 -5.53 9.52
N LEU A 149 6.30 -5.53 10.85
CA LEU A 149 5.83 -4.41 11.66
C LEU A 149 6.62 -3.16 11.28
N LYS A 150 5.92 -2.10 10.85
CA LYS A 150 6.53 -0.81 10.48
C LYS A 150 6.56 0.13 11.68
N SER A 151 5.60 -0.02 12.60
CA SER A 151 5.44 0.74 13.83
C SER A 151 5.36 -0.20 15.04
N ASN A 152 5.72 0.31 16.22
CA ASN A 152 5.52 -0.39 17.48
C ASN A 152 4.05 -0.50 17.90
N SER A 153 3.13 0.21 17.24
CA SER A 153 1.67 0.11 17.43
C SER A 153 0.98 -0.71 16.33
N ASP A 154 1.76 -1.37 15.47
CA ASP A 154 1.21 -2.26 14.45
C ASP A 154 0.83 -3.61 15.06
N VAL A 155 -0.16 -4.26 14.46
CA VAL A 155 -0.63 -5.59 14.82
C VAL A 155 -0.50 -6.49 13.59
N LEU A 156 0.03 -7.69 13.80
CA LEU A 156 0.09 -8.76 12.81
C LEU A 156 -1.16 -9.63 12.95
N VAL A 157 -1.88 -9.79 11.85
CA VAL A 157 -3.11 -10.58 11.79
C VAL A 157 -2.93 -11.72 10.79
N ARG A 158 -3.28 -12.93 11.22
CA ARG A 158 -3.42 -14.11 10.37
C ARG A 158 -4.80 -14.11 9.74
N VAL A 159 -4.84 -13.87 8.43
CA VAL A 159 -6.10 -13.75 7.70
C VAL A 159 -6.77 -15.11 7.58
N ARG A 160 -8.07 -15.14 7.86
CA ARG A 160 -8.95 -16.30 7.65
C ARG A 160 -9.86 -16.09 6.44
N ALA A 161 -10.33 -14.88 6.21
CA ALA A 161 -11.11 -14.52 5.04
C ALA A 161 -10.80 -13.10 4.58
N ALA A 162 -10.83 -12.86 3.27
CA ALA A 162 -10.70 -11.54 2.66
C ALA A 162 -11.77 -11.33 1.60
N SER A 163 -12.29 -10.11 1.46
CA SER A 163 -13.21 -9.78 0.37
C SER A 163 -12.46 -9.33 -0.87
N ILE A 164 -13.05 -9.62 -2.04
CA ILE A 164 -12.67 -9.02 -3.31
C ILE A 164 -13.84 -8.17 -3.78
N ASN A 165 -13.57 -6.88 -3.97
CA ASN A 165 -14.57 -5.87 -4.32
C ASN A 165 -14.34 -5.32 -5.73
N ARG A 166 -15.32 -4.57 -6.25
CA ARG A 166 -15.23 -3.95 -7.58
C ARG A 166 -14.03 -2.99 -7.66
N LEU A 167 -13.74 -2.30 -6.56
CA LEU A 167 -12.54 -1.48 -6.45
C LEU A 167 -11.24 -2.28 -6.66
N ASP A 168 -11.16 -3.54 -6.22
CA ASP A 168 -9.96 -4.35 -6.43
C ASP A 168 -9.73 -4.65 -7.91
N VAL A 169 -10.80 -4.78 -8.69
CA VAL A 169 -10.76 -4.87 -10.16
C VAL A 169 -10.24 -3.57 -10.77
N GLU A 170 -10.75 -2.42 -10.32
CA GLU A 170 -10.28 -1.11 -10.78
C GLU A 170 -8.80 -0.87 -10.41
N ILE A 171 -8.37 -1.25 -9.20
CA ILE A 171 -6.97 -1.21 -8.76
C ILE A 171 -6.10 -2.09 -9.65
N ALA A 172 -6.58 -3.31 -9.96
CA ALA A 172 -5.89 -4.22 -10.88
C ALA A 172 -5.80 -3.63 -12.30
N ASN A 173 -6.70 -2.73 -12.70
CA ASN A 173 -6.65 -1.97 -13.95
C ASN A 173 -5.89 -0.63 -13.84
N GLY A 174 -5.28 -0.34 -12.68
CA GLY A 174 -4.41 0.84 -12.49
C GLY A 174 -5.08 2.05 -11.84
N TYR A 175 -6.31 1.95 -11.34
CA TYR A 175 -6.93 2.98 -10.49
C TYR A 175 -6.00 3.32 -9.32
N GLY A 176 -5.77 4.60 -9.03
CA GLY A 176 -4.95 5.09 -7.91
C GLY A 176 -3.44 4.89 -8.06
N LYS A 177 -2.95 4.42 -9.21
CA LYS A 177 -1.54 4.05 -9.43
C LYS A 177 -0.58 5.20 -9.18
N THR A 178 -0.92 6.42 -9.63
CA THR A 178 -0.05 7.59 -9.44
C THR A 178 0.14 7.88 -7.95
N LEU A 179 -0.95 7.90 -7.19
CA LEU A 179 -0.93 8.19 -5.76
C LEU A 179 -0.22 7.07 -4.98
N ARG A 180 -0.56 5.80 -5.24
CA ARG A 180 0.12 4.64 -4.63
C ARG A 180 1.62 4.68 -4.79
N ARG A 181 2.10 4.93 -6.02
CA ARG A 181 3.53 5.02 -6.32
C ARG A 181 4.23 6.10 -5.50
N ILE A 182 3.56 7.21 -5.23
CA ILE A 182 4.10 8.28 -4.39
C ILE A 182 4.09 7.87 -2.92
N LEU A 183 2.95 7.41 -2.39
CA LEU A 183 2.79 7.12 -0.96
C LEU A 183 3.59 5.90 -0.48
N GLN A 184 3.66 4.84 -1.29
CA GLN A 184 4.40 3.62 -0.98
C GLN A 184 5.88 3.69 -1.40
N ASN A 185 6.33 4.84 -1.93
CA ASN A 185 7.68 5.05 -2.45
C ASN A 185 8.15 3.94 -3.41
N TYR A 186 7.27 3.50 -4.32
CA TYR A 186 7.64 2.48 -5.30
C TYR A 186 8.66 3.03 -6.30
N HIS A 187 9.89 2.51 -6.26
CA HIS A 187 11.06 2.95 -7.06
C HIS A 187 11.71 1.72 -7.75
N THR A 188 12.74 1.92 -8.56
CA THR A 188 13.37 0.83 -9.35
C THR A 188 13.85 -0.36 -8.51
N GLY A 189 14.08 -0.18 -7.19
CA GLY A 189 14.40 -1.26 -6.24
C GLY A 189 13.26 -1.76 -5.36
N ASN A 190 12.06 -1.18 -5.45
CA ASN A 190 10.84 -1.62 -4.76
C ASN A 190 9.63 -1.46 -5.69
N PRO A 191 9.41 -2.43 -6.61
CA PRO A 191 8.34 -2.33 -7.58
C PRO A 191 6.96 -2.47 -6.91
N GLU A 192 5.95 -1.84 -7.52
CA GLU A 192 4.55 -1.94 -7.07
C GLU A 192 3.96 -3.34 -7.27
N LEU A 193 4.47 -4.07 -8.27
CA LEU A 193 3.99 -5.39 -8.65
C LEU A 193 4.94 -6.48 -8.10
N PRO A 194 4.42 -7.64 -7.66
CA PRO A 194 2.99 -8.00 -7.59
C PRO A 194 2.23 -7.23 -6.49
N LEU A 195 1.05 -6.69 -6.84
CA LEU A 195 0.24 -5.87 -5.94
C LEU A 195 -0.86 -6.71 -5.29
N VAL A 196 -0.77 -6.92 -3.97
CA VAL A 196 -1.80 -7.65 -3.20
C VAL A 196 -3.13 -6.89 -3.26
N VAL A 197 -4.21 -7.61 -3.60
CA VAL A 197 -5.58 -7.07 -3.69
C VAL A 197 -6.39 -7.37 -2.42
N GLY A 198 -7.65 -6.93 -2.37
CA GLY A 198 -8.58 -7.11 -1.25
C GLY A 198 -8.58 -5.90 -0.32
N ARG A 199 -9.75 -5.32 -0.07
CA ARG A 199 -9.93 -4.14 0.81
C ARG A 199 -10.52 -4.44 2.17
N ALA A 200 -10.98 -5.66 2.44
CA ALA A 200 -11.38 -6.11 3.76
C ALA A 200 -10.83 -7.50 4.07
N CYS A 201 -10.56 -7.75 5.35
CA CYS A 201 -10.30 -9.09 5.84
C CYS A 201 -10.75 -9.28 7.28
N SER A 202 -10.88 -10.53 7.67
CA SER A 202 -11.06 -10.98 9.04
C SER A 202 -10.07 -12.09 9.36
N GLY A 203 -9.66 -12.17 10.62
CA GLY A 203 -8.57 -13.05 11.02
C GLY A 203 -8.34 -13.08 12.51
N VAL A 204 -7.19 -13.63 12.89
CA VAL A 204 -6.78 -13.80 14.28
C VAL A 204 -5.48 -13.06 14.52
N VAL A 205 -5.39 -12.33 15.64
CA VAL A 205 -4.17 -11.62 16.04
C VAL A 205 -3.05 -12.63 16.31
N GLU A 206 -1.92 -12.44 15.64
CA GLU A 206 -0.73 -13.29 15.78
C GLU A 206 0.40 -12.59 16.55
N ASN A 207 0.48 -11.27 16.44
CA ASN A 207 1.44 -10.47 17.21
C ASN A 207 0.91 -9.06 17.39
N VAL A 208 1.17 -8.46 18.55
CA VAL A 208 0.78 -7.10 18.90
C VAL A 208 2.05 -6.30 19.15
N GLY A 209 2.18 -5.16 18.49
CA GLY A 209 3.29 -4.25 18.71
C GLY A 209 3.36 -3.77 20.16
N LYS A 210 4.58 -3.57 20.66
CA LYS A 210 4.86 -3.26 22.07
C LYS A 210 4.18 -1.99 22.59
N ASP A 211 3.95 -1.02 21.70
CA ASP A 211 3.35 0.28 22.04
C ASP A 211 1.89 0.36 21.58
N SER A 212 1.26 -0.78 21.28
CA SER A 212 -0.17 -0.83 20.96
C SER A 212 -1.02 -0.54 22.21
N LYS A 213 -2.00 0.33 22.07
CA LYS A 213 -3.02 0.71 23.07
C LYS A 213 -4.40 0.15 22.75
N SER A 214 -4.54 -0.67 21.72
CA SER A 214 -5.79 -1.30 21.29
C SER A 214 -6.44 -2.20 22.35
N GLY A 215 -5.66 -2.73 23.29
CA GLY A 215 -6.11 -3.78 24.21
C GLY A 215 -6.40 -5.11 23.50
N LEU A 216 -5.83 -5.32 22.30
CA LEU A 216 -5.86 -6.59 21.61
C LEU A 216 -4.78 -7.53 22.16
N GLU A 217 -5.09 -8.82 22.19
CA GLU A 217 -4.19 -9.89 22.59
C GLU A 217 -4.01 -10.92 21.47
N ILE A 218 -2.92 -11.69 21.53
CA ILE A 218 -2.71 -12.81 20.60
C ILE A 218 -3.86 -13.81 20.75
N GLY A 219 -4.48 -14.18 19.63
CA GLY A 219 -5.65 -15.05 19.61
C GLY A 219 -6.99 -14.30 19.47
N ASP A 220 -7.02 -12.97 19.62
CA ASP A 220 -8.23 -12.20 19.39
C ASP A 220 -8.72 -12.30 17.94
N GLU A 221 -10.02 -12.50 17.76
CA GLU A 221 -10.67 -12.43 16.45
C GLU A 221 -10.91 -10.98 16.05
N VAL A 222 -10.37 -10.59 14.91
CA VAL A 222 -10.37 -9.22 14.44
C VAL A 222 -10.79 -9.12 12.99
N TRP A 223 -11.15 -7.91 12.59
CA TRP A 223 -11.48 -7.56 11.22
C TRP A 223 -11.00 -6.14 10.92
N LEU A 224 -10.65 -5.90 9.66
CA LEU A 224 -10.09 -4.61 9.24
C LEU A 224 -10.36 -4.33 7.77
N ALA A 225 -10.32 -3.05 7.43
CA ALA A 225 -10.44 -2.56 6.07
C ALA A 225 -9.24 -1.69 5.68
N ALA A 226 -8.80 -1.78 4.44
CA ALA A 226 -7.67 -1.05 3.87
C ALA A 226 -8.14 -0.04 2.83
N ASN A 227 -7.44 1.10 2.76
CA ASN A 227 -7.70 2.09 1.71
C ASN A 227 -7.17 1.58 0.35
N PHE A 228 -7.63 2.13 -0.77
CA PHE A 228 -7.15 1.71 -2.11
C PHE A 228 -5.67 1.98 -2.36
N TYR A 229 -5.06 2.89 -1.60
CA TYR A 229 -3.66 3.26 -1.73
C TYR A 229 -2.71 2.45 -0.82
N GLU A 230 -3.25 1.57 0.00
CA GLU A 230 -2.52 0.65 0.87
C GLU A 230 -2.34 -0.72 0.21
N THR A 231 -1.39 -1.50 0.72
CA THR A 231 -1.27 -2.92 0.37
C THR A 231 -2.59 -3.63 0.69
N GLY A 232 -3.05 -4.51 -0.21
CA GLY A 232 -4.27 -5.27 0.01
C GLY A 232 -4.18 -6.30 1.12
N LEU A 233 -5.35 -6.82 1.49
CA LEU A 233 -5.55 -7.69 2.63
C LEU A 233 -5.78 -9.16 2.28
N ALA A 234 -5.84 -9.51 0.98
CA ALA A 234 -6.00 -10.90 0.53
C ALA A 234 -4.66 -11.65 0.55
N SER A 235 -4.09 -11.83 1.74
CA SER A 235 -2.83 -12.55 1.97
C SER A 235 -2.90 -13.38 3.25
N GLN A 236 -2.03 -14.38 3.42
CA GLN A 236 -2.03 -15.21 4.64
C GLN A 236 -1.81 -14.40 5.93
N LEU A 237 -1.00 -13.34 5.84
CA LEU A 237 -0.69 -12.44 6.94
C LEU A 237 -0.81 -10.99 6.48
N VAL A 238 -1.28 -10.13 7.36
CA VAL A 238 -1.37 -8.69 7.14
C VAL A 238 -0.85 -7.96 8.37
N VAL A 239 -0.23 -6.81 8.15
CA VAL A 239 0.17 -5.88 9.22
C VAL A 239 -0.61 -4.60 9.02
N ALA A 240 -1.29 -4.17 10.08
CA ALA A 240 -2.01 -2.90 10.08
C ALA A 240 -1.79 -2.18 11.40
N HIS A 241 -1.86 -0.85 11.35
CA HIS A 241 -1.86 -0.02 12.55
C HIS A 241 -3.11 -0.31 13.37
N GLU A 242 -2.99 -0.32 14.69
CA GLU A 242 -4.08 -0.64 15.61
C GLU A 242 -5.39 0.13 15.37
N SER A 243 -5.29 1.39 14.94
CA SER A 243 -6.46 2.25 14.66
C SER A 243 -7.30 1.79 13.45
N ARG A 244 -6.85 0.79 12.71
CA ARG A 244 -7.55 0.20 11.55
C ARG A 244 -8.20 -1.14 11.88
N ILE A 245 -8.02 -1.66 13.08
CA ILE A 245 -8.43 -3.00 13.48
C ILE A 245 -9.57 -2.89 14.48
N GLY A 246 -10.69 -3.54 14.19
CA GLY A 246 -11.78 -3.73 15.13
C GLY A 246 -11.81 -5.17 15.65
N ARG A 247 -12.51 -5.40 16.76
CA ARG A 247 -12.87 -6.76 17.19
C ARG A 247 -13.95 -7.32 16.27
N LYS A 248 -13.80 -8.57 15.84
CA LYS A 248 -14.79 -9.24 14.99
C LYS A 248 -16.10 -9.39 15.77
N PRO A 249 -17.28 -9.18 15.14
CA PRO A 249 -18.56 -9.46 15.79
C PRO A 249 -18.67 -10.96 16.10
N TYR A 250 -19.22 -11.31 17.26
CA TYR A 250 -19.17 -12.70 17.77
C TYR A 250 -20.23 -13.60 17.13
N LEU A 251 -21.31 -13.03 16.58
CA LEU A 251 -22.42 -13.78 15.97
C LEU A 251 -22.13 -14.32 14.56
N ILE A 252 -21.04 -13.88 13.91
CA ILE A 252 -20.75 -14.24 12.52
C ILE A 252 -19.38 -14.91 12.38
N GLY A 253 -19.23 -15.73 11.34
CA GLY A 253 -17.95 -16.33 10.97
C GLY A 253 -16.98 -15.33 10.31
N PHE A 254 -15.77 -15.80 9.97
CA PHE A 254 -14.76 -14.98 9.31
C PHE A 254 -15.22 -14.48 7.93
N GLU A 255 -15.86 -15.33 7.13
CA GLU A 255 -16.36 -14.99 5.80
C GLU A 255 -17.40 -13.87 5.86
N GLY A 256 -18.35 -13.98 6.80
CA GLY A 256 -19.35 -12.93 7.06
C GLY A 256 -18.70 -11.62 7.50
N ALA A 257 -17.72 -11.68 8.40
CA ALA A 257 -17.02 -10.49 8.85
C ALA A 257 -16.27 -9.79 7.69
N ALA A 258 -15.49 -10.55 6.92
CA ALA A 258 -14.75 -10.02 5.77
C ALA A 258 -15.68 -9.41 4.70
N SER A 259 -16.91 -9.95 4.56
CA SER A 259 -17.92 -9.43 3.62
C SER A 259 -18.40 -8.02 3.92
N LEU A 260 -18.26 -7.56 5.17
CA LEU A 260 -18.87 -6.34 5.65
C LEU A 260 -17.87 -5.22 5.96
N CYS A 261 -16.61 -5.49 6.33
CA CYS A 261 -15.73 -4.44 6.88
C CYS A 261 -15.61 -3.21 5.98
N TYR A 262 -15.24 -3.41 4.71
CA TYR A 262 -15.03 -2.32 3.76
C TYR A 262 -16.37 -1.71 3.33
N ASP A 263 -17.27 -2.54 2.81
CA ASP A 263 -18.54 -2.09 2.23
C ASP A 263 -19.48 -1.48 3.29
N GLY A 264 -19.44 -2.00 4.52
CA GLY A 264 -20.16 -1.43 5.66
C GLY A 264 -19.57 -0.08 6.09
N CYS A 265 -18.24 0.08 6.06
CA CYS A 265 -17.62 1.39 6.33
C CYS A 265 -18.01 2.40 5.24
N VAL A 266 -18.03 1.99 3.97
CA VAL A 266 -18.50 2.83 2.85
C VAL A 266 -19.97 3.20 3.06
N ALA A 267 -20.83 2.25 3.46
CA ALA A 267 -22.23 2.52 3.75
C ALA A 267 -22.41 3.53 4.90
N ILE A 268 -21.67 3.39 6.01
CA ILE A 268 -21.67 4.37 7.11
C ILE A 268 -21.22 5.74 6.62
N GLY A 269 -20.19 5.81 5.77
CA GLY A 269 -19.74 7.05 5.14
C GLY A 269 -20.86 7.71 4.33
N ALA A 270 -21.54 6.94 3.49
CA ALA A 270 -22.65 7.40 2.67
C ALA A 270 -23.85 7.87 3.50
N LEU A 271 -24.19 7.16 4.59
CA LEU A 271 -25.25 7.57 5.53
C LEU A 271 -24.91 8.89 6.23
N LYS A 272 -23.65 9.08 6.63
CA LYS A 272 -23.16 10.33 7.23
C LYS A 272 -23.24 11.49 6.23
N GLU A 273 -22.83 11.29 4.98
CA GLU A 273 -22.99 12.29 3.90
C GLU A 273 -24.47 12.63 3.67
N ALA A 274 -25.34 11.61 3.73
CA ALA A 274 -26.78 11.77 3.61
C ALA A 274 -27.47 12.39 4.85
N LYS A 275 -26.74 12.59 5.95
CA LYS A 275 -27.27 13.00 7.27
C LYS A 275 -28.37 12.06 7.78
N LEU A 276 -28.27 10.77 7.44
CA LEU A 276 -29.16 9.72 7.92
C LEU A 276 -28.58 9.06 9.17
N SER A 277 -29.47 8.82 10.12
CA SER A 277 -29.22 8.19 11.42
C SER A 277 -30.53 7.63 11.97
N GLU A 278 -30.48 6.84 13.04
CA GLU A 278 -31.66 6.34 13.75
C GLU A 278 -32.72 7.43 14.01
N ASN A 279 -32.28 8.64 14.34
CA ASN A 279 -33.17 9.74 14.72
C ASN A 279 -33.66 10.60 13.54
N THR A 280 -33.01 10.51 12.38
CA THR A 280 -33.30 11.40 11.22
C THR A 280 -33.92 10.69 10.02
N THR A 281 -33.93 9.35 10.04
CA THR A 281 -34.36 8.53 8.90
C THR A 281 -35.86 8.27 8.87
N LEU A 282 -36.53 8.35 10.02
CA LEU A 282 -37.96 8.07 10.14
C LEU A 282 -38.78 8.89 9.12
N GLY A 283 -39.57 8.19 8.31
CA GLY A 283 -40.46 8.79 7.30
C GLY A 283 -39.76 9.33 6.05
N LYS A 284 -38.44 9.14 5.90
CA LYS A 284 -37.71 9.49 4.66
C LYS A 284 -37.97 8.45 3.58
N LYS A 285 -38.26 8.92 2.35
CA LYS A 285 -38.34 8.05 1.18
C LYS A 285 -36.97 8.00 0.49
N VAL A 286 -36.35 6.82 0.47
CA VAL A 286 -34.98 6.62 -0.02
C VAL A 286 -34.98 5.67 -1.22
N LEU A 287 -34.29 6.07 -2.29
CA LEU A 287 -34.00 5.20 -3.42
C LEU A 287 -32.58 4.65 -3.31
N ILE A 288 -32.42 3.32 -3.34
CA ILE A 288 -31.11 2.67 -3.41
C ILE A 288 -30.97 2.02 -4.78
N HIS A 289 -30.08 2.60 -5.60
CA HIS A 289 -29.76 2.04 -6.90
C HIS A 289 -28.76 0.89 -6.77
N ASP A 290 -29.12 -0.26 -7.37
CA ASP A 290 -28.41 -1.53 -7.29
C ASP A 290 -28.27 -2.04 -5.84
N ALA A 291 -29.40 -2.20 -5.16
CA ALA A 291 -29.45 -2.60 -3.75
C ALA A 291 -28.86 -4.01 -3.49
N CYS A 292 -28.65 -4.83 -4.52
CA CYS A 292 -27.97 -6.11 -4.41
C CYS A 292 -26.43 -6.01 -4.38
N SER A 293 -25.85 -4.82 -4.49
CA SER A 293 -24.43 -4.60 -4.23
C SER A 293 -24.09 -4.80 -2.74
N PRO A 294 -22.83 -5.11 -2.37
CA PRO A 294 -22.41 -5.20 -0.97
C PRO A 294 -22.81 -3.98 -0.12
N VAL A 295 -22.54 -2.77 -0.62
CA VAL A 295 -22.89 -1.51 0.04
C VAL A 295 -24.40 -1.32 0.11
N GLY A 296 -25.12 -1.64 -0.99
CA GLY A 296 -26.58 -1.55 -1.07
C GLY A 296 -27.29 -2.44 -0.05
N CYS A 297 -26.79 -3.66 0.16
CA CYS A 297 -27.32 -4.60 1.14
C CYS A 297 -27.25 -4.04 2.57
N VAL A 298 -26.19 -3.30 2.89
CA VAL A 298 -26.01 -2.66 4.22
C VAL A 298 -26.92 -1.45 4.36
N LEU A 299 -26.91 -0.56 3.36
CA LEU A 299 -27.74 0.66 3.36
C LEU A 299 -29.22 0.33 3.52
N LEU A 300 -29.72 -0.66 2.78
CA LEU A 300 -31.12 -1.08 2.80
C LEU A 300 -31.55 -1.52 4.21
N GLN A 301 -30.79 -2.43 4.82
CA GLN A 301 -31.12 -2.96 6.15
C GLN A 301 -31.13 -1.87 7.22
N LEU A 302 -30.10 -1.01 7.24
CA LEU A 302 -30.00 0.07 8.24
C LEU A 302 -31.12 1.11 8.07
N ILE A 303 -31.33 1.61 6.85
CA ILE A 303 -32.36 2.62 6.59
C ILE A 303 -33.75 2.07 6.91
N LYS A 304 -34.00 0.80 6.58
CA LYS A 304 -35.26 0.14 6.91
C LYS A 304 -35.45 0.01 8.42
N LYS A 305 -34.42 -0.43 9.15
CA LYS A 305 -34.46 -0.52 10.62
C LYS A 305 -34.75 0.84 11.26
N TRP A 306 -34.23 1.92 10.70
CA TRP A 306 -34.43 3.28 11.20
C TRP A 306 -35.77 3.91 10.77
N GLY A 307 -36.68 3.15 10.17
CA GLY A 307 -38.03 3.59 9.80
C GLY A 307 -38.10 4.39 8.50
N GLY A 308 -37.10 4.29 7.64
CA GLY A 308 -37.15 4.82 6.27
C GLY A 308 -37.98 3.93 5.35
N HIS A 309 -38.59 4.55 4.34
CA HIS A 309 -39.26 3.85 3.24
C HIS A 309 -38.27 3.62 2.11
N VAL A 310 -37.89 2.36 1.87
CA VAL A 310 -36.81 2.02 0.94
C VAL A 310 -37.37 1.49 -0.37
N VAL A 311 -37.15 2.26 -1.43
CA VAL A 311 -37.32 1.81 -2.81
C VAL A 311 -35.97 1.32 -3.32
N ALA A 312 -35.90 0.06 -3.71
CA ALA A 312 -34.68 -0.60 -4.13
C ALA A 312 -34.73 -0.94 -5.62
N THR A 313 -33.64 -0.71 -6.35
CA THR A 313 -33.51 -1.23 -7.71
C THR A 313 -32.56 -2.41 -7.72
N CYS A 314 -32.89 -3.45 -8.47
CA CYS A 314 -32.03 -4.61 -8.62
C CYS A 314 -32.35 -5.39 -9.90
N HIS A 315 -31.49 -6.35 -10.23
CA HIS A 315 -31.81 -7.35 -11.25
C HIS A 315 -32.97 -8.23 -10.78
N GLN A 316 -33.81 -8.73 -11.71
CA GLN A 316 -34.97 -9.58 -11.39
C GLN A 316 -34.61 -10.77 -10.49
N ARG A 317 -33.49 -11.44 -10.77
CA ARG A 317 -32.99 -12.59 -9.99
C ARG A 317 -32.65 -12.26 -8.54
N SER A 318 -32.33 -11.00 -8.25
CA SER A 318 -31.93 -10.53 -6.93
C SER A 318 -33.12 -10.03 -6.10
N SER A 319 -34.30 -9.90 -6.71
CA SER A 319 -35.52 -9.41 -6.07
C SER A 319 -35.88 -10.17 -4.78
N PRO A 320 -35.83 -11.52 -4.72
CA PRO A 320 -36.13 -12.25 -3.49
C PRO A 320 -35.20 -11.89 -2.33
N VAL A 321 -33.90 -11.72 -2.62
CA VAL A 321 -32.90 -11.34 -1.60
C VAL A 321 -33.15 -9.91 -1.13
N VAL A 322 -33.33 -8.97 -2.06
CA VAL A 322 -33.58 -7.56 -1.74
C VAL A 322 -34.89 -7.38 -0.95
N HIS A 323 -35.91 -8.17 -1.26
CA HIS A 323 -37.15 -8.20 -0.49
C HIS A 323 -36.91 -8.73 0.93
N ALA A 324 -36.18 -9.85 1.07
CA ALA A 324 -35.86 -10.44 2.37
C ALA A 324 -35.02 -9.51 3.26
N LEU A 325 -34.21 -8.63 2.66
CA LEU A 325 -33.45 -7.61 3.39
C LEU A 325 -34.32 -6.43 3.86
N GLY A 326 -35.56 -6.30 3.37
CA GLY A 326 -36.55 -5.34 3.88
C GLY A 326 -36.93 -4.20 2.93
N ALA A 327 -36.69 -4.32 1.62
CA ALA A 327 -37.18 -3.32 0.66
C ALA A 327 -38.72 -3.21 0.67
N ASP A 328 -39.24 -1.98 0.74
CA ASP A 328 -40.68 -1.69 0.67
C ASP A 328 -41.20 -1.82 -0.76
N GLU A 329 -40.41 -1.33 -1.72
CA GLU A 329 -40.72 -1.40 -3.14
C GLU A 329 -39.47 -1.84 -3.90
N ILE A 330 -39.68 -2.68 -4.91
CA ILE A 330 -38.61 -3.16 -5.78
C ILE A 330 -38.92 -2.72 -7.21
N ILE A 331 -37.91 -2.14 -7.85
CA ILE A 331 -37.90 -1.80 -9.27
C ILE A 331 -36.89 -2.74 -9.93
N CYS A 332 -37.40 -3.72 -10.67
CA CYS A 332 -36.55 -4.67 -11.36
C CYS A 332 -36.20 -4.12 -12.74
N PHE A 333 -34.92 -4.03 -13.05
CA PHE A 333 -34.48 -3.77 -14.42
C PHE A 333 -34.10 -5.10 -15.09
N ALA A 334 -34.49 -5.24 -16.36
CA ALA A 334 -33.93 -6.26 -17.24
C ALA A 334 -32.43 -5.97 -17.42
N ASN A 335 -31.63 -6.95 -17.84
CA ASN A 335 -30.21 -6.79 -18.17
C ASN A 335 -30.04 -5.68 -19.22
N ASP A 336 -30.05 -4.44 -18.78
CA ASP A 336 -29.70 -3.30 -19.58
C ASP A 336 -28.16 -3.33 -19.58
N SER A 337 -27.58 -4.20 -20.41
CA SER A 337 -26.15 -4.23 -20.69
C SER A 337 -25.80 -2.93 -21.41
N PHE A 338 -25.62 -1.87 -20.64
CA PHE A 338 -25.36 -0.54 -21.17
C PHE A 338 -23.89 -0.45 -21.54
N GLU A 339 -23.61 -0.40 -22.84
CA GLU A 339 -22.28 -0.07 -23.33
C GLU A 339 -21.79 1.27 -22.76
N PRO A 340 -20.47 1.47 -22.62
CA PRO A 340 -19.89 2.72 -22.14
C PRO A 340 -20.29 3.98 -22.92
N ASN A 341 -20.85 3.82 -24.14
CA ASN A 341 -21.25 4.90 -25.05
C ASN A 341 -22.76 5.17 -25.10
N PHE A 342 -23.51 4.84 -24.04
CA PHE A 342 -24.95 5.09 -23.99
C PHE A 342 -25.26 6.60 -23.89
N TYR A 343 -25.53 7.23 -25.04
CA TYR A 343 -25.88 8.65 -25.14
C TYR A 343 -27.25 8.97 -24.54
N GLU A 344 -27.47 10.24 -24.13
CA GLU A 344 -28.75 10.76 -23.60
C GLU A 344 -29.98 10.41 -24.47
N LYS A 345 -29.78 10.15 -25.76
CA LYS A 345 -30.84 9.81 -26.71
C LYS A 345 -31.48 8.43 -26.50
N ASN A 346 -30.81 7.52 -25.79
CA ASN A 346 -31.33 6.18 -25.51
C ASN A 346 -31.90 6.05 -24.08
N ILE A 347 -31.90 7.12 -23.27
CA ILE A 347 -32.47 7.17 -21.91
C ILE A 347 -33.92 6.63 -21.87
N GLU A 348 -34.70 6.88 -22.91
CA GLU A 348 -36.08 6.40 -23.07
C GLU A 348 -36.21 4.87 -23.22
N GLN A 349 -35.10 4.16 -23.49
CA GLN A 349 -35.06 2.69 -23.56
C GLN A 349 -34.73 2.05 -22.20
N SER A 350 -34.30 2.83 -21.20
CA SER A 350 -34.00 2.27 -19.89
C SER A 350 -35.28 1.87 -19.17
N THR A 351 -35.42 0.58 -18.89
CA THR A 351 -36.54 0.02 -18.13
C THR A 351 -36.65 0.70 -16.76
N PHE A 352 -35.50 0.92 -16.11
CA PHE A 352 -35.40 1.63 -14.84
C PHE A 352 -35.96 3.06 -14.90
N LEU A 353 -35.58 3.85 -15.91
CA LEU A 353 -36.02 5.25 -16.00
C LEU A 353 -37.49 5.36 -16.39
N ASN A 354 -37.97 4.47 -17.27
CA ASN A 354 -39.38 4.41 -17.61
C ASN A 354 -40.24 4.06 -16.40
N GLU A 355 -39.78 3.12 -15.56
CA GLU A 355 -40.49 2.77 -14.35
C GLU A 355 -40.48 3.90 -13.32
N LEU A 356 -39.34 4.58 -13.12
CA LEU A 356 -39.28 5.78 -12.26
C LEU A 356 -40.17 6.92 -12.76
N LEU A 357 -40.19 7.17 -14.08
CA LEU A 357 -41.05 8.17 -14.71
C LEU A 357 -42.54 7.83 -14.53
N SER A 358 -42.89 6.55 -14.60
CA SER A 358 -44.28 6.09 -14.43
C SER A 358 -44.79 6.30 -13.01
N ARG A 359 -43.94 6.08 -11.99
CA ARG A 359 -44.32 6.22 -10.57
C ARG A 359 -44.45 7.69 -10.14
N GLN A 360 -43.74 8.61 -10.80
CA GLN A 360 -43.67 10.04 -10.45
C GLN A 360 -43.30 10.32 -8.98
N ASP A 361 -42.63 9.37 -8.34
CA ASP A 361 -42.23 9.46 -6.95
C ASP A 361 -41.14 10.52 -6.71
N LYS A 362 -41.16 11.08 -5.51
CA LYS A 362 -40.12 11.98 -5.00
C LYS A 362 -39.35 11.33 -3.86
N TYR A 363 -38.03 11.38 -3.95
CA TYR A 363 -37.11 10.80 -2.99
C TYR A 363 -36.36 11.89 -2.23
N ASP A 364 -36.20 11.70 -0.93
CA ASP A 364 -35.39 12.56 -0.09
C ASP A 364 -33.90 12.27 -0.24
N ILE A 365 -33.55 11.00 -0.44
CA ILE A 365 -32.17 10.56 -0.67
C ILE A 365 -32.14 9.54 -1.80
N VAL A 366 -31.16 9.66 -2.69
CA VAL A 366 -30.85 8.66 -3.70
C VAL A 366 -29.40 8.19 -3.53
N PHE A 367 -29.21 6.90 -3.30
CA PHE A 367 -27.90 6.27 -3.20
C PHE A 367 -27.52 5.58 -4.52
N PHE A 368 -26.32 5.86 -5.02
CA PHE A 368 -25.70 5.11 -6.10
C PHE A 368 -24.61 4.21 -5.56
N THR A 369 -24.81 2.89 -5.66
CA THR A 369 -23.85 1.87 -5.21
C THR A 369 -23.12 1.18 -6.37
N THR A 370 -23.51 1.51 -7.59
CA THR A 370 -22.83 1.11 -8.83
C THR A 370 -22.67 2.33 -9.74
N LYS A 371 -21.72 2.24 -10.67
CA LYS A 371 -21.43 3.32 -11.62
C LYS A 371 -22.53 3.37 -12.69
N LEU A 372 -23.15 4.54 -12.83
CA LEU A 372 -24.05 4.82 -13.95
C LEU A 372 -23.26 5.22 -15.19
N ASN A 373 -23.69 4.74 -16.34
CA ASN A 373 -23.12 5.12 -17.65
C ASN A 373 -23.75 6.39 -18.23
N TYR A 374 -24.67 7.05 -17.51
CA TYR A 374 -25.36 8.26 -17.95
C TYR A 374 -25.34 9.38 -16.89
N SER A 375 -25.74 10.58 -17.31
CA SER A 375 -25.73 11.80 -16.49
C SER A 375 -26.65 11.70 -15.27
N THR A 376 -26.09 11.91 -14.08
CA THR A 376 -26.83 11.97 -12.82
C THR A 376 -27.80 13.14 -12.74
N LYS A 377 -27.68 14.14 -13.63
CA LYS A 377 -28.58 15.30 -13.70
C LYS A 377 -30.05 14.92 -13.90
N PHE A 378 -30.32 13.79 -14.56
CA PHE A 378 -31.69 13.31 -14.76
C PHE A 378 -32.39 12.95 -13.43
N ILE A 379 -31.63 12.40 -12.48
CA ILE A 379 -32.12 11.95 -11.18
C ILE A 379 -32.66 13.12 -10.35
N ASN A 380 -32.15 14.33 -10.58
CA ASN A 380 -32.65 15.54 -9.92
C ASN A 380 -34.15 15.78 -10.13
N ARG A 381 -34.76 15.22 -11.20
CA ARG A 381 -36.20 15.29 -11.44
C ARG A 381 -37.03 14.46 -10.46
N PHE A 382 -36.44 13.45 -9.82
CA PHE A 382 -37.11 12.60 -8.82
C PHE A 382 -36.73 12.98 -7.40
N LEU A 383 -35.95 14.03 -7.19
CA LEU A 383 -35.63 14.50 -5.84
C LEU A 383 -36.77 15.36 -5.29
N SER A 384 -36.99 15.26 -3.97
CA SER A 384 -37.76 16.24 -3.22
C SER A 384 -37.01 17.60 -3.22
N PRO A 385 -37.66 18.73 -2.86
CA PRO A 385 -37.02 20.06 -2.91
C PRO A 385 -35.72 20.20 -2.10
N ARG A 386 -35.51 19.33 -1.10
CA ARG A 386 -34.28 19.23 -0.30
C ARG A 386 -33.56 17.90 -0.48
N GLY A 387 -33.91 17.17 -1.53
CA GLY A 387 -33.38 15.85 -1.80
C GLY A 387 -31.91 15.91 -2.21
N ILE A 388 -31.18 14.87 -1.88
CA ILE A 388 -29.74 14.76 -2.15
C ILE A 388 -29.40 13.44 -2.84
N VAL A 389 -28.33 13.48 -3.63
CA VAL A 389 -27.76 12.30 -4.27
C VAL A 389 -26.43 12.01 -3.59
N VAL A 390 -26.23 10.76 -3.17
CA VAL A 390 -25.01 10.29 -2.53
C VAL A 390 -24.42 9.14 -3.36
N HIS A 391 -23.15 9.29 -3.72
CA HIS A 391 -22.41 8.28 -4.47
C HIS A 391 -21.59 7.44 -3.49
N ALA A 392 -22.00 6.20 -3.27
CA ALA A 392 -21.29 5.22 -2.46
C ALA A 392 -20.36 4.35 -3.33
N ILE A 393 -19.66 5.00 -4.26
CA ILE A 393 -18.70 4.40 -5.20
C ILE A 393 -17.45 5.27 -5.23
N GLU A 394 -16.31 4.67 -5.57
CA GLU A 394 -15.05 5.40 -5.64
C GLU A 394 -15.07 6.44 -6.76
N LYS A 395 -14.62 7.66 -6.44
CA LYS A 395 -14.55 8.76 -7.40
C LYS A 395 -13.37 8.54 -8.36
N PRO A 396 -13.51 8.90 -9.65
CA PRO A 396 -12.39 8.86 -10.57
C PRO A 396 -11.28 9.79 -10.09
N LEU A 397 -10.04 9.31 -10.09
CA LEU A 397 -8.87 10.07 -9.64
C LEU A 397 -8.21 10.77 -10.83
N PRO A 398 -8.25 12.12 -10.91
CA PRO A 398 -7.60 12.84 -12.01
C PRO A 398 -6.10 12.55 -12.13
N SER A 399 -5.47 12.20 -11.00
CA SER A 399 -4.04 11.90 -10.89
C SER A 399 -3.58 10.72 -11.76
N ASP A 400 -4.47 9.80 -12.10
CA ASP A 400 -4.08 8.64 -12.91
C ASP A 400 -3.83 9.03 -14.37
N SER A 401 -4.59 10.02 -14.87
CA SER A 401 -4.46 10.58 -16.22
C SER A 401 -3.34 11.62 -16.37
N TYR A 402 -2.65 11.99 -15.28
CA TYR A 402 -1.59 13.00 -15.34
C TYR A 402 -0.39 12.51 -16.16
N GLY A 403 0.10 13.37 -17.06
CA GLY A 403 1.39 13.18 -17.74
C GLY A 403 2.58 13.36 -16.78
N ILE A 404 3.80 13.08 -17.28
CA ILE A 404 5.04 13.11 -16.48
C ILE A 404 5.21 14.43 -15.72
N PHE A 405 4.97 15.57 -16.38
CA PHE A 405 5.08 16.89 -15.77
C PHE A 405 4.06 17.12 -14.64
N MET A 406 2.79 16.82 -14.86
CA MET A 406 1.75 16.98 -13.83
C MET A 406 1.96 16.03 -12.65
N ARG A 407 2.50 14.83 -12.88
CA ARG A 407 2.88 13.89 -11.80
C ARG A 407 3.97 14.44 -10.90
N MET A 408 4.91 15.23 -11.42
CA MET A 408 5.96 15.87 -10.61
C MET A 408 5.36 16.89 -9.63
N PHE A 409 4.47 17.76 -10.11
CA PHE A 409 3.75 18.72 -9.25
C PHE A 409 2.84 18.00 -8.24
N TYR A 410 2.16 16.94 -8.67
CA TYR A 410 1.34 16.13 -7.78
C TYR A 410 2.17 15.45 -6.67
N ARG A 411 3.36 14.94 -6.99
CA ARG A 411 4.30 14.41 -5.97
C ARG A 411 4.70 15.47 -4.97
N PHE A 412 5.01 16.68 -5.43
CA PHE A 412 5.31 17.80 -4.54
C PHE A 412 4.12 18.11 -3.61
N TYR A 413 2.91 18.22 -4.16
CA TYR A 413 1.69 18.42 -3.39
C TYR A 413 1.46 17.32 -2.33
N VAL A 414 1.61 16.05 -2.71
CA VAL A 414 1.48 14.90 -1.80
C VAL A 414 2.52 14.97 -0.68
N ASN A 415 3.78 15.29 -0.99
CA ASN A 415 4.82 15.43 0.03
C ASN A 415 4.50 16.57 1.02
N VAL A 416 4.10 17.74 0.52
CA VAL A 416 3.73 18.90 1.36
C VAL A 416 2.55 18.55 2.26
N LYS A 417 1.49 17.93 1.72
CA LYS A 417 0.32 17.52 2.50
C LYS A 417 0.66 16.45 3.54
N SER A 418 1.53 15.49 3.21
CA SER A 418 2.00 14.47 4.15
C SER A 418 2.80 15.11 5.30
N ILE A 419 3.71 16.04 5.01
CA ILE A 419 4.48 16.75 6.03
C ILE A 419 3.55 17.59 6.91
N GLY A 420 2.62 18.35 6.31
CA GLY A 420 1.63 19.15 7.03
C GLY A 420 0.80 18.30 7.99
N SER A 421 0.31 17.15 7.54
CA SER A 421 -0.49 16.23 8.36
C SER A 421 0.28 15.70 9.58
N LYS A 422 1.58 15.38 9.42
CA LYS A 422 2.46 14.98 10.53
C LYS A 422 2.65 16.10 11.55
N ILE A 423 2.79 17.35 11.10
CA ILE A 423 2.93 18.51 11.98
C ILE A 423 1.65 18.76 12.77
N THR A 424 0.49 18.65 12.12
CA THR A 424 -0.81 18.85 12.78
C THR A 424 -1.31 17.64 13.56
N GLY A 425 -0.58 16.52 13.56
CA GLY A 425 -1.01 15.27 14.19
C GLY A 425 -2.28 14.66 13.56
N SER A 426 -2.61 15.04 12.33
CA SER A 426 -3.79 14.54 11.60
C SER A 426 -3.36 13.50 10.58
N SER A 427 -4.24 12.54 10.27
CA SER A 427 -3.98 11.61 9.17
C SER A 427 -4.27 12.32 7.84
N PRO A 428 -3.35 12.27 6.85
CA PRO A 428 -3.60 12.88 5.56
C PRO A 428 -4.72 12.11 4.84
N ASN A 429 -5.88 12.76 4.69
CA ASN A 429 -6.99 12.18 3.95
C ASN A 429 -6.72 12.33 2.44
N TRP A 430 -6.41 11.22 1.76
CA TRP A 430 -6.02 11.25 0.34
C TRP A 430 -7.19 11.18 -0.63
N ALA A 431 -8.37 10.75 -0.17
CA ALA A 431 -9.52 10.49 -1.05
C ALA A 431 -10.88 10.76 -0.39
N ASP A 432 -10.92 11.60 0.65
CA ASP A 432 -12.14 11.82 1.44
C ASP A 432 -12.72 10.51 1.99
N GLU A 433 -11.85 9.59 2.45
CA GLU A 433 -12.20 8.28 3.03
C GLU A 433 -12.05 8.26 4.57
N PRO A 434 -12.63 9.21 5.34
CA PRO A 434 -12.54 9.17 6.81
C PRO A 434 -13.33 8.00 7.42
N HIS A 435 -14.01 7.21 6.58
CA HIS A 435 -14.91 6.14 7.00
C HIS A 435 -14.21 4.80 7.26
N LEU A 436 -12.96 4.61 6.84
CA LEU A 436 -12.25 3.36 7.11
C LEU A 436 -11.48 3.51 8.44
N CYS A 437 -12.14 3.27 9.57
CA CYS A 437 -11.51 3.35 10.89
C CYS A 437 -12.14 2.35 11.86
N HIS A 438 -11.41 2.00 12.92
CA HIS A 438 -11.91 1.04 13.91
C HIS A 438 -13.28 1.46 14.48
N ASN A 439 -13.52 2.75 14.73
CA ASN A 439 -14.81 3.25 15.26
C ASN A 439 -16.02 2.85 14.40
N ASN A 440 -15.89 2.88 13.07
CA ASN A 440 -16.97 2.45 12.18
C ASN A 440 -17.11 0.93 12.19
N LEU A 441 -16.02 0.18 12.31
CA LEU A 441 -16.07 -1.28 12.51
C LEU A 441 -16.75 -1.62 13.83
N ASP A 442 -16.43 -0.94 14.93
CA ASP A 442 -17.06 -1.15 16.23
C ASP A 442 -18.57 -0.85 16.18
N THR A 443 -18.97 0.18 15.43
CA THR A 443 -20.39 0.51 15.17
C THR A 443 -21.09 -0.62 14.40
N LEU A 444 -20.47 -1.13 13.32
CA LEU A 444 -21.01 -2.26 12.54
C LEU A 444 -21.08 -3.53 13.37
N ALA A 445 -20.11 -3.76 14.26
CA ALA A 445 -20.12 -4.89 15.17
C ALA A 445 -21.31 -4.81 16.14
N GLY A 446 -21.61 -3.63 16.66
CA GLY A 446 -22.82 -3.38 17.44
C GLY A 446 -24.08 -3.78 16.67
N TYR A 447 -24.26 -3.27 15.45
CA TYR A 447 -25.45 -3.61 14.65
C TYR A 447 -25.59 -5.10 14.32
N ILE A 448 -24.49 -5.83 14.12
CA ILE A 448 -24.56 -7.28 13.93
C ILE A 448 -24.94 -7.98 15.23
N ASN A 449 -24.27 -7.62 16.33
CA ASN A 449 -24.50 -8.25 17.63
C ASN A 449 -25.92 -8.00 18.16
N ASP A 450 -26.53 -6.88 17.78
CA ASP A 450 -27.93 -6.53 18.08
C ASP A 450 -28.93 -7.12 17.05
N GLU A 451 -28.46 -7.97 16.13
CA GLU A 451 -29.25 -8.60 15.06
C GLU A 451 -29.99 -7.59 14.16
N ILE A 452 -29.46 -6.37 14.06
CA ILE A 452 -29.96 -5.30 13.17
C ILE A 452 -29.49 -5.51 11.74
N LEU A 453 -28.26 -6.02 11.59
CA LEU A 453 -27.58 -6.14 10.30
C LEU A 453 -27.12 -7.57 10.04
N ASN A 454 -27.54 -8.13 8.91
CA ASN A 454 -27.09 -9.44 8.44
C ASN A 454 -26.03 -9.30 7.34
N THR A 455 -25.10 -10.25 7.30
CA THR A 455 -24.07 -10.35 6.26
C THR A 455 -24.60 -11.05 5.02
N VAL A 456 -24.29 -10.54 3.83
CA VAL A 456 -24.70 -11.12 2.55
C VAL A 456 -23.47 -11.60 1.78
N VAL A 457 -23.15 -12.89 1.94
CA VAL A 457 -22.05 -13.56 1.24
C VAL A 457 -22.62 -14.31 0.04
N ASP A 458 -22.12 -14.00 -1.16
CA ASP A 458 -22.58 -14.65 -2.39
C ASP A 458 -21.85 -15.98 -2.64
N GLN A 459 -20.52 -15.89 -2.76
CA GLN A 459 -19.65 -16.98 -3.14
C GLN A 459 -18.34 -16.91 -2.36
N VAL A 460 -17.84 -18.07 -1.98
CA VAL A 460 -16.58 -18.24 -1.26
C VAL A 460 -15.64 -19.08 -2.13
N TYR A 461 -14.46 -18.53 -2.40
CA TYR A 461 -13.43 -19.14 -3.24
C TYR A 461 -12.19 -19.47 -2.42
N ASN A 462 -11.42 -20.46 -2.89
CA ASN A 462 -10.07 -20.67 -2.39
C ASN A 462 -9.08 -19.71 -3.08
N PRO A 463 -7.89 -19.45 -2.50
CA PRO A 463 -6.92 -18.52 -3.09
C PRO A 463 -6.45 -18.94 -4.48
N HIS A 464 -6.44 -20.25 -4.77
CA HIS A 464 -6.12 -20.80 -6.09
C HIS A 464 -7.17 -20.49 -7.17
N GLU A 465 -8.38 -20.08 -6.77
CA GLU A 465 -9.50 -19.76 -7.65
C GLU A 465 -9.70 -18.24 -7.78
N ALA A 466 -8.67 -17.44 -7.48
CA ALA A 466 -8.72 -15.98 -7.49
C ALA A 466 -9.26 -15.39 -8.81
N GLU A 467 -8.90 -15.98 -9.96
CA GLU A 467 -9.40 -15.56 -11.27
C GLU A 467 -10.93 -15.68 -11.37
N ARG A 468 -11.49 -16.78 -10.84
CA ARG A 468 -12.94 -16.98 -10.80
C ARG A 468 -13.62 -16.00 -9.85
N ALA A 469 -13.01 -15.70 -8.71
CA ALA A 469 -13.52 -14.72 -7.77
C ALA A 469 -13.60 -13.32 -8.42
N VAL A 470 -12.55 -12.93 -9.15
CA VAL A 470 -12.51 -11.65 -9.88
C VAL A 470 -13.54 -11.61 -11.02
N ALA A 471 -13.67 -12.69 -11.79
CA ALA A 471 -14.68 -12.79 -12.83
C ALA A 471 -16.11 -12.72 -12.26
N HIS A 472 -16.34 -13.31 -11.08
CA HIS A 472 -17.63 -13.22 -10.38
C HIS A 472 -17.93 -11.80 -9.91
N VAL A 473 -16.92 -11.08 -9.38
CA VAL A 473 -17.03 -9.66 -8.99
C VAL A 473 -17.35 -8.75 -10.17
N ALA A 474 -16.80 -9.05 -11.34
CA ALA A 474 -17.08 -8.33 -12.58
C ALA A 474 -18.44 -8.69 -13.19
N SER A 475 -19.10 -9.75 -12.73
CA SER A 475 -20.37 -10.21 -13.28
C SER A 475 -21.56 -9.43 -12.72
N ASP A 476 -22.50 -9.08 -13.60
CA ASP A 476 -23.83 -8.58 -13.21
C ASP A 476 -24.65 -9.64 -12.45
N LYS A 477 -24.12 -10.87 -12.35
CA LYS A 477 -24.70 -11.99 -11.61
C LYS A 477 -24.35 -12.04 -10.12
N ARG A 478 -23.61 -11.07 -9.58
CA ARG A 478 -23.30 -11.04 -8.15
C ARG A 478 -24.46 -10.55 -7.27
N ILE A 479 -24.61 -11.08 -6.05
CA ILE A 479 -25.52 -10.60 -5.01
C ILE A 479 -24.76 -10.54 -3.68
N GLY A 480 -24.38 -9.34 -3.22
CA GLY A 480 -23.54 -9.18 -2.04
C GLY A 480 -22.06 -9.41 -2.33
N SER A 481 -21.33 -9.92 -1.35
CA SER A 481 -19.85 -9.92 -1.35
C SER A 481 -19.24 -11.23 -1.84
N THR A 482 -18.06 -11.13 -2.43
CA THR A 482 -17.25 -12.28 -2.88
C THR A 482 -16.05 -12.45 -1.97
N ILE A 483 -15.85 -13.66 -1.44
CA ILE A 483 -14.87 -13.93 -0.38
C ILE A 483 -13.81 -14.91 -0.85
N ILE A 484 -12.57 -14.68 -0.43
CA ILE A 484 -11.46 -15.63 -0.50
C ILE A 484 -11.15 -16.12 0.92
N THR A 485 -11.21 -17.44 1.13
CA THR A 485 -10.93 -18.05 2.43
C THR A 485 -9.51 -18.62 2.49
N PHE A 486 -8.79 -18.33 3.56
CA PHE A 486 -7.45 -18.82 3.85
C PHE A 486 -7.57 -19.84 5.00
N ARG A 487 -7.82 -21.10 4.64
CA ARG A 487 -7.94 -22.21 5.60
C ARG A 487 -6.60 -22.55 6.25
#